data_AF-A0A429BZ96-F1
#
_entry.id   AF-A0A429BZ96-F1
#
_cell.length_a   1.000
_cell.length_b   1.000
_cell.length_c   1.000
_cell.angle_alpha   90.00
_cell.angle_beta   90.00
_cell.angle_gamma   90.00
#
_symmetry.space_group_name_H-M   'P 1'
#
loop_
_entity.id
_entity.type
_entity.pdbx_description
1 polymer ?
#
loop_
_entity_poly.entity_id
_entity_poly.type
_entity_poly.pdbx_seq_one_letter_code
_entity_poly.pdbx_strand_id
1 'polypeptide(L)'
;GTREAVYWKADLDIDCDGRPGDRCNGRTDPEFSPATAYTESDGRPLDAERLPYVVVPGPSDTWDPGEDHVRGGSLAALVHGDRVRYAVVGDVGPTDLTGEASYAAARSLGIPADPAGGGAASDVTYIVFKDSEVTPVEDTAAAEKAGERLARRFASGG
;
A
#
# COMPACT_ATOMS: atom_id res chain seq x y z
N GLY A 1 8.59 -14.77 -3.07
CA GLY A 1 9.08 -14.04 -1.88
C GLY A 1 10.16 -14.82 -1.17
N THR A 2 10.49 -14.41 0.06
CA THR A 2 11.33 -15.15 1.03
C THR A 2 10.48 -15.63 2.21
N ARG A 3 11.12 -16.08 3.29
CA ARG A 3 10.44 -16.37 4.56
C ARG A 3 9.96 -15.08 5.24
N GLU A 4 10.59 -13.95 4.96
CA GLU A 4 10.38 -12.68 5.63
C GLU A 4 9.49 -11.71 4.84
N ALA A 5 9.40 -11.86 3.50
CA ALA A 5 8.65 -10.92 2.66
C ALA A 5 8.09 -11.54 1.37
N VAL A 6 6.97 -11.01 0.90
CA VAL A 6 6.51 -11.13 -0.50
C VAL A 6 6.91 -9.86 -1.22
N TYR A 7 7.42 -9.98 -2.45
CA TYR A 7 7.81 -8.81 -3.21
C TYR A 7 7.64 -9.03 -4.71
N TRP A 8 7.33 -7.95 -5.41
CA TRP A 8 7.14 -7.90 -6.84
C TRP A 8 7.47 -6.50 -7.36
N LYS A 9 7.54 -6.38 -8.68
CA LYS A 9 7.77 -5.13 -9.38
C LYS A 9 6.61 -4.89 -10.33
N ALA A 10 6.02 -3.72 -10.29
CA ALA A 10 4.86 -3.34 -11.08
C ALA A 10 4.93 -1.86 -11.49
N ASP A 11 3.92 -1.43 -12.23
CA ASP A 11 3.44 -0.06 -12.24
C ASP A 11 2.96 0.39 -10.85
N LEU A 12 2.57 1.66 -10.76
CA LEU A 12 1.86 2.24 -9.64
C LEU A 12 0.71 3.09 -10.19
N ASP A 13 -0.50 2.58 -10.12
CA ASP A 13 -1.74 3.31 -10.26
C ASP A 13 -2.17 3.88 -8.92
N ILE A 14 -2.88 5.02 -8.97
CA ILE A 14 -3.31 5.74 -7.78
C ILE A 14 -4.64 5.14 -7.33
N ASP A 15 -4.62 4.48 -6.18
CA ASP A 15 -5.84 4.11 -5.49
C ASP A 15 -6.28 5.27 -4.60
N CYS A 16 -7.48 5.79 -4.85
CA CYS A 16 -8.07 6.90 -4.10
C CYS A 16 -9.23 6.44 -3.22
N ASP A 17 -9.42 5.13 -3.04
CA ASP A 17 -10.52 4.57 -2.29
C ASP A 17 -10.51 4.98 -0.80
N GLY A 18 -11.72 5.01 -0.23
CA GLY A 18 -11.95 5.28 1.17
C GLY A 18 -12.59 6.63 1.45
N ARG A 19 -12.07 7.36 2.43
CA ARG A 19 -12.69 8.62 2.90
C ARG A 19 -12.52 9.71 1.83
N PRO A 20 -13.62 10.32 1.35
CA PRO A 20 -13.50 11.37 0.36
C PRO A 20 -12.79 12.61 0.95
N GLY A 21 -11.79 13.10 0.24
CA GLY A 21 -11.07 14.34 0.51
C GLY A 21 -11.13 15.30 -0.67
N ASP A 22 -10.16 16.21 -0.74
CA ASP A 22 -10.10 17.25 -1.79
C ASP A 22 -9.62 16.69 -3.14
N ARG A 23 -8.79 15.63 -3.12
CA ARG A 23 -8.12 15.00 -4.27
C ARG A 23 -8.62 13.59 -4.55
N CYS A 24 -8.99 12.84 -3.53
CA CYS A 24 -9.57 11.51 -3.65
C CYS A 24 -11.07 11.59 -3.37
N ASN A 25 -11.88 11.61 -4.43
CA ASN A 25 -13.33 11.61 -4.38
C ASN A 25 -13.91 11.30 -5.76
N GLY A 26 -15.20 10.94 -5.82
CA GLY A 26 -15.90 10.61 -7.07
C GLY A 26 -16.05 11.75 -8.10
N ARG A 27 -15.49 12.94 -7.88
CA ARG A 27 -15.41 14.00 -8.91
C ARG A 27 -14.05 14.03 -9.60
N THR A 28 -13.00 13.62 -8.91
CA THR A 28 -11.61 13.62 -9.41
C THR A 28 -11.17 12.25 -9.87
N ASP A 29 -11.80 11.20 -9.36
CA ASP A 29 -11.53 9.81 -9.70
C ASP A 29 -12.84 9.11 -10.11
N PRO A 30 -12.97 8.67 -11.37
CA PRO A 30 -14.13 7.93 -11.86
C PRO A 30 -14.33 6.55 -11.24
N GLU A 31 -13.26 5.92 -10.75
CA GLU A 31 -13.30 4.56 -10.19
C GLU A 31 -13.42 4.57 -8.66
N PHE A 32 -13.45 5.76 -8.04
CA PHE A 32 -13.52 5.95 -6.61
C PHE A 32 -14.62 5.14 -5.91
N SER A 33 -14.22 4.35 -4.92
CA SER A 33 -15.06 3.75 -3.91
C SER A 33 -14.97 4.53 -2.59
N PRO A 34 -16.09 4.81 -1.91
CA PRO A 34 -16.06 5.43 -0.58
C PRO A 34 -15.68 4.44 0.55
N ALA A 35 -15.14 3.27 0.21
CA ALA A 35 -14.82 2.19 1.15
C ALA A 35 -13.49 1.53 0.77
N THR A 36 -12.77 1.08 1.79
CA THR A 36 -11.52 0.29 1.69
C THR A 36 -11.73 -1.05 2.39
N ALA A 37 -10.96 -2.08 2.02
CA ALA A 37 -11.05 -3.41 2.67
C ALA A 37 -10.77 -3.36 4.18
N TYR A 38 -9.96 -2.40 4.64
CA TYR A 38 -9.65 -2.19 6.05
C TYR A 38 -10.08 -0.79 6.51
N THR A 39 -10.29 -0.62 7.81
CA THR A 39 -10.77 0.63 8.41
C THR A 39 -9.80 1.17 9.44
N GLU A 40 -9.84 2.49 9.66
CA GLU A 40 -9.17 3.16 10.78
C GLU A 40 -9.73 2.66 12.13
N SER A 41 -9.05 2.98 13.23
CA SER A 41 -9.46 2.56 14.58
C SER A 41 -10.83 3.05 15.03
N ASP A 42 -11.38 4.08 14.38
CA ASP A 42 -12.73 4.58 14.61
C ASP A 42 -13.80 3.98 13.67
N GLY A 43 -13.42 3.00 12.86
CA GLY A 43 -14.30 2.27 11.95
C GLY A 43 -14.60 2.99 10.63
N ARG A 44 -14.00 4.15 10.37
CA ARG A 44 -14.10 4.80 9.07
C ARG A 44 -13.16 4.13 8.05
N PRO A 45 -13.47 4.20 6.74
CA PRO A 45 -12.52 3.82 5.69
C PRO A 45 -11.19 4.58 5.81
N LEU A 46 -10.13 4.12 5.15
CA LEU A 46 -8.84 4.80 5.18
C LEU A 46 -8.90 6.15 4.44
N ASP A 47 -8.03 7.09 4.80
CA ASP A 47 -7.85 8.37 4.09
C ASP A 47 -6.65 8.26 3.13
N ALA A 48 -6.91 7.96 1.85
CA ALA A 48 -5.88 7.78 0.83
C ALA A 48 -4.98 9.02 0.62
N GLU A 49 -5.47 10.22 0.93
CA GLU A 49 -4.69 11.46 0.82
C GLU A 49 -3.67 11.62 1.94
N ARG A 50 -3.89 10.95 3.08
CA ARG A 50 -3.06 11.10 4.29
C ARG A 50 -2.27 9.86 4.66
N LEU A 51 -2.83 8.66 4.47
CA LEU A 51 -2.23 7.40 4.87
C LEU A 51 -1.55 6.74 3.67
N PRO A 52 -0.21 6.57 3.67
CA PRO A 52 0.46 5.71 2.71
C PRO A 52 -0.01 4.27 2.89
N TYR A 53 -0.72 3.73 1.90
CA TYR A 53 -1.06 2.32 1.86
C TYR A 53 -0.79 1.72 0.47
N VAL A 54 -0.68 0.39 0.43
CA VAL A 54 -0.64 -0.41 -0.80
C VAL A 54 -1.89 -1.27 -0.89
N VAL A 55 -2.29 -1.55 -2.12
CA VAL A 55 -3.32 -2.54 -2.43
C VAL A 55 -2.64 -3.87 -2.74
N VAL A 56 -3.13 -4.95 -2.16
CA VAL A 56 -2.68 -6.31 -2.49
C VAL A 56 -3.79 -7.05 -3.23
N PRO A 57 -3.48 -7.97 -4.15
CA PRO A 57 -4.50 -8.80 -4.79
C PRO A 57 -5.22 -9.66 -3.75
N GLY A 58 -6.51 -9.90 -3.98
CA GLY A 58 -7.27 -10.88 -3.22
C GLY A 58 -6.73 -12.32 -3.37
N PRO A 59 -7.16 -13.26 -2.49
CA PRO A 59 -6.74 -14.64 -2.55
C PRO A 59 -7.00 -15.31 -3.89
N SER A 60 -5.99 -16.02 -4.41
CA SER A 60 -6.05 -16.74 -5.69
C SER A 60 -5.17 -17.99 -5.66
N ASP A 61 -5.23 -18.79 -6.73
CA ASP A 61 -4.33 -19.92 -6.92
C ASP A 61 -2.84 -19.49 -7.06
N THR A 62 -2.59 -18.23 -7.40
CA THR A 62 -1.23 -17.67 -7.52
C THR A 62 -0.68 -17.26 -6.17
N TRP A 63 -1.50 -16.58 -5.36
CA TRP A 63 -1.12 -16.11 -4.04
C TRP A 63 -2.36 -15.91 -3.17
N ASP A 64 -2.30 -16.45 -1.96
CA ASP A 64 -3.21 -16.14 -0.86
C ASP A 64 -2.45 -15.30 0.18
N PRO A 65 -2.76 -14.00 0.33
CA PRO A 65 -2.12 -13.15 1.32
C PRO A 65 -2.22 -13.69 2.75
N GLY A 66 -3.32 -14.40 3.08
CA GLY A 66 -3.56 -14.95 4.42
C GLY A 66 -2.55 -16.02 4.81
N GLU A 67 -2.11 -16.85 3.87
CA GLU A 67 -1.11 -17.91 4.09
C GLU A 67 0.29 -17.33 4.41
N ASP A 68 0.55 -16.09 4.00
CA ASP A 68 1.76 -15.33 4.32
C ASP A 68 1.56 -14.36 5.49
N HIS A 69 0.44 -14.48 6.21
CA HIS A 69 0.03 -13.59 7.31
C HIS A 69 -0.03 -12.11 6.92
N VAL A 70 -0.26 -11.81 5.65
CA VAL A 70 -0.49 -10.46 5.12
C VAL A 70 -1.96 -10.10 5.31
N ARG A 71 -2.20 -8.97 5.98
CA ARG A 71 -3.53 -8.48 6.38
C ARG A 71 -3.52 -6.95 6.50
N GLY A 72 -4.67 -6.36 6.82
CA GLY A 72 -4.77 -4.93 7.10
C GLY A 72 -3.75 -4.49 8.15
N GLY A 73 -3.01 -3.42 7.85
CA GLY A 73 -1.93 -2.94 8.71
C GLY A 73 -0.59 -3.66 8.55
N SER A 74 -0.49 -4.74 7.75
CA SER A 74 0.81 -5.32 7.40
C SER A 74 1.71 -4.30 6.72
N LEU A 75 3.00 -4.34 7.01
CA LEU A 75 3.94 -3.32 6.57
C LEU A 75 4.45 -3.61 5.17
N ALA A 76 4.52 -2.56 4.36
CA ALA A 76 5.11 -2.58 3.04
C ALA A 76 6.22 -1.53 2.91
N ALA A 77 7.25 -1.85 2.14
CA ALA A 77 8.17 -0.87 1.59
C ALA A 77 7.93 -0.74 0.08
N LEU A 78 7.79 0.50 -0.38
CA LEU A 78 7.75 0.86 -1.79
C LEU A 78 9.10 1.44 -2.18
N VAL A 79 9.69 0.91 -3.24
CA VAL A 79 10.98 1.36 -3.77
C VAL A 79 10.80 1.84 -5.20
N HIS A 80 11.17 3.10 -5.46
CA HIS A 80 11.18 3.68 -6.80
C HIS A 80 12.40 4.58 -6.96
N GLY A 81 13.30 4.23 -7.89
CA GLY A 81 14.59 4.90 -8.03
C GLY A 81 15.43 4.79 -6.76
N ASP A 82 15.86 5.92 -6.22
CA ASP A 82 16.64 6.05 -4.98
C ASP A 82 15.77 6.23 -3.73
N ARG A 83 14.44 6.15 -3.87
CA ARG A 83 13.49 6.41 -2.79
C ARG A 83 12.90 5.13 -2.25
N VAL A 84 12.91 5.03 -0.93
CA VAL A 84 12.19 4.02 -0.17
C VAL A 84 11.16 4.72 0.72
N ARG A 85 9.92 4.27 0.67
CA ARG A 85 8.82 4.75 1.51
C ARG A 85 8.09 3.57 2.12
N TYR A 86 7.49 3.80 3.27
CA TYR A 86 6.81 2.76 4.04
C TYR A 86 5.32 3.05 4.07
N ALA A 87 4.56 1.97 3.96
CA ALA A 87 3.12 1.98 3.86
C ALA A 87 2.56 0.80 4.64
N VAL A 88 1.26 0.81 4.84
CA VAL A 88 0.50 -0.36 5.32
C VAL A 88 -0.21 -1.04 4.15
N VAL A 89 -0.57 -2.31 4.28
CA VAL A 89 -1.59 -2.93 3.44
C VAL A 89 -2.93 -2.34 3.87
N GLY A 90 -3.55 -1.58 2.97
CA GLY A 90 -4.75 -0.78 3.27
C GLY A 90 -5.98 -1.20 2.50
N ASP A 91 -5.80 -1.83 1.34
CA ASP A 91 -6.91 -2.35 0.54
C ASP A 91 -6.57 -3.70 -0.12
N VAL A 92 -7.61 -4.32 -0.68
CA VAL A 92 -7.55 -5.58 -1.42
C VAL A 92 -8.22 -5.40 -2.78
N GLY A 93 -7.40 -5.49 -3.83
CA GLY A 93 -7.83 -5.36 -5.21
C GLY A 93 -8.24 -6.70 -5.84
N PRO A 94 -8.52 -6.69 -7.15
CA PRO A 94 -8.75 -7.90 -7.93
C PRO A 94 -7.63 -8.93 -7.80
N THR A 95 -7.96 -10.21 -8.01
CA THR A 95 -7.03 -11.33 -7.77
C THR A 95 -5.87 -11.41 -8.76
N ASP A 96 -5.99 -10.75 -9.91
CA ASP A 96 -5.05 -10.78 -11.02
C ASP A 96 -4.35 -9.43 -11.30
N LEU A 97 -4.61 -8.41 -10.45
CA LEU A 97 -4.01 -7.08 -10.57
C LEU A 97 -3.11 -6.76 -9.37
N THR A 98 -2.02 -6.06 -9.65
CA THR A 98 -1.07 -5.53 -8.67
C THR A 98 -0.59 -4.19 -9.18
N GLY A 99 -0.02 -3.37 -8.30
CA GLY A 99 0.53 -2.08 -8.72
C GLY A 99 -0.34 -0.91 -8.33
N GLU A 100 -1.10 -1.00 -7.25
CA GLU A 100 -1.93 0.11 -6.76
C GLU A 100 -1.43 0.59 -5.39
N ALA A 101 -1.43 1.90 -5.19
CA ALA A 101 -1.07 2.51 -3.92
C ALA A 101 -1.77 3.85 -3.72
N SER A 102 -1.90 4.26 -2.46
CA SER A 102 -2.63 5.48 -2.12
C SER A 102 -2.00 6.74 -2.69
N TYR A 103 -2.81 7.79 -2.86
CA TYR A 103 -2.34 9.13 -3.19
C TYR A 103 -1.15 9.57 -2.31
N ALA A 104 -1.24 9.34 -0.98
CA ALA A 104 -0.18 9.66 -0.03
C ALA A 104 1.12 8.87 -0.32
N ALA A 105 1.01 7.58 -0.66
CA ALA A 105 2.15 6.74 -1.01
C ALA A 105 2.85 7.25 -2.27
N ALA A 106 2.10 7.49 -3.37
CA ALA A 106 2.64 8.03 -4.61
C ALA A 106 3.34 9.38 -4.40
N ARG A 107 2.69 10.31 -3.68
CA ARG A 107 3.26 11.61 -3.30
C ARG A 107 4.57 11.46 -2.54
N SER A 108 4.63 10.53 -1.58
CA SER A 108 5.83 10.32 -0.76
C SER A 108 7.01 9.81 -1.60
N LEU A 109 6.74 9.02 -2.64
CA LEU A 109 7.72 8.56 -3.62
C LEU A 109 8.08 9.65 -4.64
N GLY A 110 7.32 10.74 -4.72
CA GLY A 110 7.46 11.78 -5.74
C GLY A 110 6.97 11.34 -7.12
N ILE A 111 6.06 10.37 -7.14
CA ILE A 111 5.30 9.98 -8.32
C ILE A 111 4.13 10.97 -8.47
N PRO A 112 3.78 11.40 -9.69
CA PRO A 112 2.56 12.19 -9.91
C PRO A 112 1.34 11.47 -9.32
N ALA A 113 0.57 12.10 -8.45
CA ALA A 113 -0.50 11.42 -7.71
C ALA A 113 -1.90 11.81 -8.17
N ASP A 114 -2.04 12.33 -9.40
CA ASP A 114 -3.37 12.61 -9.94
C ASP A 114 -4.11 11.29 -10.15
N PRO A 115 -5.29 11.05 -9.56
CA PRO A 115 -5.99 9.78 -9.75
C PRO A 115 -6.41 9.51 -11.20
N ALA A 116 -6.61 10.56 -12.01
CA ALA A 116 -7.06 10.39 -13.39
C ALA A 116 -5.93 10.10 -14.39
N GLY A 117 -4.66 10.26 -14.01
CA GLY A 117 -3.55 10.10 -14.97
C GLY A 117 -2.15 10.26 -14.40
N GLY A 118 -2.01 10.21 -13.08
CA GLY A 118 -0.74 10.09 -12.37
C GLY A 118 -0.21 8.66 -12.43
N GLY A 119 0.58 8.30 -11.43
CA GLY A 119 1.19 7.00 -11.32
C GLY A 119 2.56 6.88 -12.00
N ALA A 120 3.04 5.65 -12.03
CA ALA A 120 4.29 5.26 -12.69
C ALA A 120 4.03 4.02 -13.54
N ALA A 121 4.39 4.06 -14.83
CA ALA A 121 4.12 2.95 -15.75
C ALA A 121 4.91 1.66 -15.47
N SER A 122 5.92 1.72 -14.60
CA SER A 122 6.70 0.57 -14.14
C SER A 122 7.67 1.03 -13.03
N ASP A 123 8.59 0.16 -12.65
CA ASP A 123 9.74 0.47 -11.79
C ASP A 123 9.46 0.73 -10.31
N VAL A 124 8.26 0.40 -9.83
CA VAL A 124 7.96 0.36 -8.40
C VAL A 124 8.10 -1.06 -7.88
N THR A 125 8.99 -1.25 -6.90
CA THR A 125 9.10 -2.51 -6.16
C THR A 125 8.26 -2.44 -4.90
N TYR A 126 7.38 -3.41 -4.74
CA TYR A 126 6.55 -3.60 -3.56
C TYR A 126 7.19 -4.71 -2.73
N ILE A 127 7.44 -4.44 -1.45
CA ILE A 127 7.98 -5.43 -0.50
C ILE A 127 7.04 -5.47 0.70
N VAL A 128 6.17 -6.47 0.78
CA VAL A 128 5.25 -6.68 1.90
C VAL A 128 5.90 -7.63 2.89
N PHE A 129 6.09 -7.17 4.12
CA PHE A 129 6.73 -7.95 5.18
C PHE A 129 5.72 -8.88 5.84
N LYS A 130 6.01 -10.18 5.81
CA LYS A 130 5.19 -11.21 6.45
C LYS A 130 5.21 -11.04 7.96
N ASP A 131 4.17 -11.54 8.64
CA ASP A 131 4.05 -11.51 10.10
C ASP A 131 4.21 -10.10 10.72
N SER A 132 3.85 -9.07 9.95
CA SER A 132 3.96 -7.69 10.38
C SER A 132 2.59 -7.04 10.46
N GLU A 133 2.45 -6.09 11.37
CA GLU A 133 1.23 -5.31 11.56
C GLU A 133 1.56 -4.03 12.33
N VAL A 134 0.84 -2.96 12.01
CA VAL A 134 0.73 -1.76 12.83
C VAL A 134 -0.73 -1.58 13.25
N THR A 135 -0.91 -1.30 14.54
CA THR A 135 -2.20 -1.01 15.13
C THR A 135 -2.06 0.24 16.00
N PRO A 136 -2.85 1.31 15.77
CA PRO A 136 -3.88 1.41 14.73
C PRO A 136 -3.30 1.58 13.32
N VAL A 137 -4.02 1.15 12.28
CA VAL A 137 -3.52 1.12 10.89
C VAL A 137 -3.13 2.50 10.37
N GLU A 138 -3.79 3.55 10.86
CA GLU A 138 -3.55 4.95 10.51
C GLU A 138 -2.32 5.57 11.22
N ASP A 139 -1.61 4.83 12.07
CA ASP A 139 -0.37 5.32 12.71
C ASP A 139 0.81 5.31 11.72
N THR A 140 0.86 6.34 10.88
CA THR A 140 1.90 6.56 9.87
C THR A 140 3.31 6.58 10.46
N ALA A 141 3.49 7.14 11.67
CA ALA A 141 4.79 7.22 12.32
C ALA A 141 5.26 5.85 12.82
N ALA A 142 4.35 5.04 13.37
CA ALA A 142 4.64 3.66 13.72
C ALA A 142 4.96 2.82 12.47
N ALA A 143 4.21 3.02 11.38
CA ALA A 143 4.45 2.35 10.11
C ALA A 143 5.81 2.68 9.51
N GLU A 144 6.20 3.96 9.50
CA GLU A 144 7.53 4.39 9.04
C GLU A 144 8.65 3.77 9.88
N LYS A 145 8.57 3.88 11.21
CA LYS A 145 9.58 3.34 12.12
C LYS A 145 9.70 1.81 12.04
N ALA A 146 8.58 1.10 11.92
CA ALA A 146 8.56 -0.35 11.86
C ALA A 146 8.98 -0.87 10.48
N GLY A 147 8.50 -0.24 9.41
CA GLY A 147 8.86 -0.53 8.03
C GLY A 147 10.35 -0.35 7.78
N GLU A 148 10.94 0.75 8.27
CA GLU A 148 12.38 0.98 8.14
C GLU A 148 13.21 -0.12 8.82
N ARG A 149 12.82 -0.51 10.03
CA ARG A 149 13.49 -1.59 10.76
C ARG A 149 13.39 -2.91 9.99
N LEU A 150 12.23 -3.23 9.42
CA LEU A 150 12.02 -4.45 8.63
C LEU A 150 12.82 -4.44 7.34
N ALA A 151 12.81 -3.33 6.60
CA ALA A 151 13.58 -3.17 5.37
C ALA A 151 15.09 -3.32 5.61
N ARG A 152 15.61 -2.74 6.70
CA ARG A 152 17.03 -2.90 7.09
C ARG A 152 17.38 -4.36 7.37
N ARG A 153 16.52 -5.10 8.09
CA ARG A 153 16.73 -6.53 8.35
C ARG A 153 16.66 -7.38 7.09
N PHE A 154 15.70 -7.08 6.21
CA PHE A 154 15.55 -7.75 4.94
C PHE A 154 16.80 -7.54 4.06
N ALA A 155 17.30 -6.31 3.97
CA ALA A 155 18.50 -5.97 3.20
C ALA A 155 19.78 -6.62 3.76
N SER A 156 19.83 -6.93 5.07
CA SER A 156 20.99 -7.60 5.69
C SER A 156 20.95 -9.12 5.61
N GLY A 157 19.94 -9.73 4.97
CA GLY A 157 19.87 -11.18 4.75
C GLY A 157 19.19 -11.99 5.85
N GLY A 158 18.49 -11.36 6.79
CA GLY A 158 17.76 -12.02 7.88
C GLY A 158 18.59 -12.33 9.11
#